data_AF-A0AAV3ZQS8-F1
#
_entry.id   AF-A0AAV3ZQS8-F1
#
_cell.length_a   1.000
_cell.length_b   1.000
_cell.length_c   1.000
_cell.angle_alpha   90.00
_cell.angle_beta   90.00
_cell.angle_gamma   90.00
#
_symmetry.space_group_name_H-M   'P 1'
#
loop_
_entity.id
_entity.type
_entity.pdbx_description
1 polymer ?
#
loop_
_entity_poly.entity_id
_entity_poly.type
_entity_poly.pdbx_seq_one_letter_code
_entity_poly.pdbx_strand_id
1 'polypeptide(L)'
;MYGCEAWTISKQTQKKLEATEMWFLRRMMRISWTAKKTNDTVLEEAHTTRLLISKIRKRQATFFGHVMRREKLENLVTTGMLEGKRSRGKQREKLIEGRQTG
;
A
#
# COMPACT_ATOMS: atom_id res chain seq x y z
N MET A 1 10.37 -2.02 -20.69
CA MET A 1 9.13 -1.58 -20.00
C MET A 1 8.57 -2.78 -19.22
N TYR A 2 9.14 -3.11 -18.06
CA TYR A 2 8.73 -4.29 -17.24
C TYR A 2 8.68 -4.01 -15.73
N GLY A 3 9.05 -2.82 -15.27
CA GLY A 3 9.21 -2.53 -13.83
C GLY A 3 7.96 -2.00 -13.13
N CYS A 4 7.13 -1.21 -13.81
CA CYS A 4 6.02 -0.48 -13.17
C CYS A 4 4.86 -1.41 -12.77
N GLU A 5 4.57 -2.44 -13.57
CA GLU A 5 3.47 -3.39 -13.30
C GLU A 5 3.82 -4.43 -12.22
N ALA A 6 5.10 -4.58 -11.86
CA ALA A 6 5.56 -5.62 -10.95
C ALA A 6 5.37 -5.27 -9.46
N TRP A 7 5.17 -3.99 -9.14
CA TRP A 7 5.04 -3.55 -7.74
C TRP A 7 3.64 -3.77 -7.17
N THR A 8 2.60 -3.53 -7.97
CA THR A 8 1.21 -3.62 -7.50
C THR A 8 0.69 -5.04 -7.65
N ILE A 9 0.47 -5.73 -6.53
CA ILE A 9 -0.14 -7.06 -6.54
C ILE A 9 -1.62 -6.92 -6.91
N SER A 10 -1.96 -7.24 -8.16
CA SER A 10 -3.35 -7.33 -8.60
C SER A 10 -4.09 -8.47 -7.88
N LYS A 11 -5.43 -8.40 -7.82
CA LYS A 11 -6.26 -9.49 -7.29
C LYS A 11 -6.00 -10.82 -8.03
N GLN A 12 -5.71 -10.77 -9.33
CA GLN A 12 -5.41 -11.96 -10.12
C GLN A 12 -4.06 -12.57 -9.72
N THR A 13 -3.03 -11.74 -9.56
CA THR A 13 -1.70 -12.18 -9.09
C THR A 13 -1.78 -12.73 -7.67
N GLN A 14 -2.56 -12.09 -6.79
CA GLN A 14 -2.80 -12.60 -5.44
C GLN A 14 -3.41 -14.01 -5.46
N LYS A 15 -4.48 -14.23 -6.24
CA LYS A 15 -5.10 -15.57 -6.38
C LYS A 15 -4.11 -16.61 -6.90
N LYS A 16 -3.26 -16.25 -7.87
CA LYS A 16 -2.22 -17.15 -8.38
C LYS A 16 -1.22 -17.51 -7.27
N LEU A 17 -0.71 -16.53 -6.54
CA LEU A 17 0.21 -16.76 -5.41
C LEU A 17 -0.41 -17.64 -4.32
N GLU A 18 -1.67 -17.39 -3.98
CA GLU A 18 -2.43 -18.20 -3.01
C GLU A 18 -2.60 -19.65 -3.47
N ALA A 19 -2.84 -19.88 -4.77
CA ALA A 19 -2.92 -21.22 -5.34
C ALA A 19 -1.56 -21.92 -5.37
N THR A 20 -0.49 -21.20 -5.72
CA THR A 20 0.88 -21.73 -5.70
C THR A 20 1.29 -22.13 -4.29
N GLU A 21 0.98 -21.31 -3.28
CA GLU A 21 1.23 -21.63 -1.87
C GLU A 21 0.49 -22.90 -1.42
N MET A 22 -0.80 -23.03 -1.79
CA MET A 22 -1.56 -24.24 -1.50
C MET A 22 -0.99 -25.48 -2.19
N TRP A 23 -0.52 -25.34 -3.43
CA TRP A 23 0.11 -26.42 -4.15
C TRP A 23 1.39 -26.90 -3.44
N PHE A 24 2.26 -25.98 -3.01
CA PHE A 24 3.45 -26.33 -2.23
C PHE A 24 3.10 -27.03 -0.92
N LEU A 25 2.14 -26.50 -0.15
CA LEU A 25 1.73 -27.10 1.13
C LEU A 25 1.17 -28.51 0.96
N ARG A 26 0.25 -28.72 0.01
CA ARG A 26 -0.31 -30.04 -0.28
C ARG A 26 0.75 -31.02 -0.74
N ARG A 27 1.73 -30.55 -1.54
CA ARG A 27 2.86 -31.37 -2.01
C ARG A 27 3.77 -31.78 -0.85
N MET A 28 4.14 -30.85 0.04
CA MET A 28 5.00 -31.12 1.20
C MET A 28 4.35 -32.07 2.20
N MET A 29 3.06 -31.88 2.49
CA MET A 29 2.30 -32.73 3.42
C MET A 29 1.74 -34.00 2.77
N ARG A 30 2.04 -34.25 1.49
CA ARG A 30 1.58 -35.43 0.73
C ARG A 30 0.06 -35.62 0.76
N ILE A 31 -0.70 -34.53 0.80
CA ILE A 31 -2.17 -34.56 0.83
C ILE A 31 -2.68 -35.00 -0.55
N SER A 32 -3.38 -36.13 -0.61
CA SER A 32 -4.03 -36.59 -1.84
C SER A 32 -5.18 -35.65 -2.22
N TRP A 33 -5.44 -35.53 -3.53
CA TRP A 33 -6.60 -34.79 -4.01
C TRP A 33 -7.92 -35.44 -3.54
N THR A 34 -7.91 -36.77 -3.33
CA THR A 34 -9.04 -37.58 -2.85
C THR A 34 -9.44 -37.25 -1.42
N ALA A 35 -8.50 -36.72 -0.62
CA ALA A 35 -8.78 -36.33 0.76
C ALA A 35 -9.81 -35.19 0.88
N LYS A 36 -10.11 -34.48 -0.23
CA LYS A 36 -11.09 -33.37 -0.30
C LYS A 36 -10.95 -32.33 0.83
N LYS A 37 -9.72 -32.15 1.35
CA LYS A 37 -9.42 -31.16 2.40
C LYS A 37 -9.53 -29.74 1.84
N THR A 38 -10.28 -28.88 2.54
CA THR A 38 -10.36 -27.44 2.28
C THR A 38 -9.01 -26.75 2.43
N ASN A 39 -8.84 -25.56 1.86
CA ASN A 39 -7.57 -24.82 1.99
C ASN A 39 -7.31 -24.38 3.44
N ASP A 40 -8.35 -24.08 4.20
CA ASP A 40 -8.22 -23.62 5.59
C ASP A 40 -7.72 -24.74 6.50
N THR A 41 -8.26 -25.95 6.35
CA THR A 41 -7.76 -27.13 7.10
C THR A 41 -6.33 -27.49 6.75
N VAL A 42 -5.91 -27.30 5.49
CA VAL A 42 -4.51 -27.49 5.08
C VAL A 42 -3.58 -26.48 5.75
N LEU A 43 -4.03 -25.23 5.91
CA LEU A 43 -3.26 -24.19 6.61
C LEU A 43 -3.17 -24.47 8.12
N GLU A 44 -4.27 -24.91 8.72
CA GLU A 44 -4.34 -25.28 10.13
C GLU A 44 -3.41 -26.47 10.46
N GLU A 45 -3.44 -27.52 9.64
CA GLU A 45 -2.57 -28.71 9.79
C GLU A 45 -1.09 -28.37 9.56
N ALA A 46 -0.80 -27.41 8.67
CA ALA A 46 0.55 -26.87 8.50
C ALA A 46 0.96 -25.92 9.64
N HIS A 47 0.08 -25.66 10.61
CA HIS A 47 0.24 -24.67 11.68
C HIS A 47 0.73 -23.30 11.15
N THR A 48 0.20 -22.90 9.99
CA THR A 48 0.70 -21.72 9.28
C THR A 48 -0.43 -20.90 8.69
N THR A 49 -0.24 -19.58 8.66
CA THR A 49 -1.13 -18.67 7.93
C THR A 49 -0.56 -18.41 6.53
N ARG A 50 -1.22 -17.57 5.72
CA ARG A 50 -0.72 -17.19 4.38
C ARG A 50 0.66 -16.54 4.47
N LEU A 51 1.72 -17.33 4.32
CA LEU A 51 3.12 -16.93 4.51
C LEU A 51 3.63 -16.12 3.32
N LEU A 52 3.34 -16.57 2.10
CA LEU A 52 3.96 -16.04 0.89
C LEU A 52 3.52 -14.60 0.64
N ILE A 53 2.21 -14.36 0.60
CA ILE A 53 1.64 -13.03 0.36
C ILE A 53 2.01 -12.06 1.50
N SER A 54 2.01 -12.51 2.75
CA SER A 54 2.37 -11.70 3.91
C SER A 54 3.85 -11.32 3.88
N LYS A 55 4.75 -12.25 3.52
CA LYS A 55 6.19 -11.97 3.34
C LYS A 55 6.43 -10.98 2.21
N ILE A 56 5.75 -11.12 1.07
CA ILE A 56 5.88 -10.19 -0.05
C ILE A 56 5.41 -8.79 0.38
N ARG A 57 4.22 -8.66 0.97
CA ARG A 57 3.69 -7.38 1.47
C ARG A 57 4.63 -6.73 2.49
N LYS A 58 5.19 -7.52 3.42
CA LYS A 58 6.18 -7.01 4.39
C LYS A 58 7.41 -6.45 3.70
N ARG A 59 7.97 -7.16 2.73
CA ARG A 59 9.13 -6.69 1.95
C ARG A 59 8.80 -5.43 1.15
N GLN A 60 7.61 -5.36 0.56
CA GLN A 60 7.14 -4.17 -0.13
C GLN A 60 7.05 -2.97 0.81
N ALA A 61 6.45 -3.13 1.98
CA ALA A 61 6.37 -2.07 2.99
C ALA A 61 7.76 -1.62 3.48
N THR A 62 8.67 -2.55 3.74
CA THR A 62 10.05 -2.23 4.15
C THR A 62 10.78 -1.43 3.07
N PHE A 63 10.68 -1.84 1.80
CA PHE A 63 11.30 -1.14 0.68
C PHE A 63 10.69 0.24 0.48
N PHE A 64 9.35 0.35 0.52
CA PHE A 64 8.67 1.64 0.44
C PHE A 64 9.12 2.58 1.56
N GLY A 65 9.19 2.11 2.81
CA GLY A 65 9.73 2.89 3.92
C GLY A 65 11.21 3.25 3.77
N HIS A 66 12.01 2.48 3.04
CA HIS A 66 13.38 2.85 2.70
C HIS A 66 13.42 3.97 1.66
N VAL A 67 12.61 3.88 0.61
CA VAL A 67 12.47 4.93 -0.42
C VAL A 67 11.98 6.23 0.19
N MET A 68 10.94 6.20 1.02
CA MET A 68 10.40 7.39 1.69
C MET A 68 11.45 8.12 2.55
N ARG A 69 12.29 7.37 3.28
CA ARG A 69 13.38 7.92 4.09
C ARG A 69 14.49 8.53 3.25
N ARG A 70 14.90 7.84 2.18
CA ARG A 70 15.97 8.32 1.28
C ARG A 70 15.57 9.61 0.56
N GLU A 71 14.33 9.67 0.09
CA GLU A 71 13.78 10.82 -0.66
C GLU A 71 13.29 11.95 0.29
N LYS A 72 13.41 11.79 1.62
CA LYS A 72 12.86 12.69 2.66
C LYS A 72 11.36 12.99 2.49
N LEU A 73 10.62 12.07 1.85
CA LEU A 73 9.18 12.20 1.59
C LEU A 73 8.34 12.00 2.85
N GLU A 74 8.93 11.44 3.91
CA GLU A 74 8.32 11.33 5.24
C GLU A 74 7.81 12.68 5.76
N ASN A 75 8.62 13.73 5.66
CA ASN A 75 8.21 15.07 6.07
C ASN A 75 7.07 15.60 5.20
N LEU A 76 7.12 15.37 3.88
CA LEU A 76 6.11 15.78 2.91
C LEU A 76 4.73 15.15 3.20
N VAL A 77 4.71 13.86 3.56
CA VAL A 77 3.49 13.14 3.93
C VAL A 77 2.96 13.57 5.31
N THR A 78 3.83 13.80 6.29
CA THR A 78 3.43 14.19 7.65
C THR A 78 3.03 15.66 7.78
N THR A 79 3.70 16.58 7.07
CA THR A 79 3.42 18.02 7.16
C THR A 79 2.43 18.52 6.11
N GLY A 80 2.08 17.71 5.10
CA GLY A 80 1.21 18.13 4.00
C GLY A 80 1.79 19.29 3.18
N MET A 81 3.06 19.64 3.37
CA MET A 81 3.75 20.69 2.62
C MET A 81 4.16 20.16 1.25
N LEU A 82 3.19 20.00 0.36
CA LEU A 82 3.44 20.31 -1.04
C LEU A 82 3.82 21.79 -1.04
N GLU A 83 4.97 22.18 -1.59
CA GLU A 83 5.36 23.58 -1.80
C GLU A 83 4.38 24.24 -2.79
N GLY A 84 3.13 24.42 -2.38
CA GLY A 84 2.16 25.24 -3.04
C GLY A 84 2.52 26.67 -2.71
N LYS A 85 2.93 27.43 -3.73
CA LYS A 85 2.95 28.89 -3.69
C LYS A 85 1.55 29.35 -3.25
N ARG A 86 1.38 29.66 -1.96
CA ARG A 86 0.14 30.26 -1.46
C ARG A 86 -0.05 31.57 -2.22
N SER A 87 -1.15 31.68 -2.96
CA SER A 87 -1.50 32.93 -3.63
C SER A 87 -1.61 34.02 -2.57
N ARG A 88 -0.90 35.13 -2.78
CA ARG A 88 -0.92 36.28 -1.86
C ARG A 88 -2.36 36.77 -1.79
N GLY A 89 -2.97 36.71 -0.62
CA GLY A 89 -4.36 37.15 -0.43
C GLY A 89 -4.54 38.58 -0.92
N LYS A 90 -5.65 38.84 -1.62
CA LYS A 90 -5.99 40.16 -2.16
C LYS A 90 -6.13 41.15 -0.99
N GLN A 91 -5.43 42.28 -1.05
CA GLN A 91 -5.51 43.31 -0.03
C GLN A 91 -6.93 43.87 0.03
N ARG A 92 -7.50 43.96 1.22
CA ARG A 92 -8.85 44.49 1.45
C ARG A 92 -8.82 46.01 1.17
N GLU A 93 -9.56 46.46 0.18
CA GLU A 93 -9.79 47.90 -0.03
C GLU A 93 -10.55 48.45 1.19
N LYS A 94 -9.98 49.46 1.85
CA LYS A 94 -10.71 50.24 2.85
C LYS A 94 -11.43 51.36 2.10
N LEU A 95 -12.76 51.28 2.04
CA LEU A 95 -13.60 52.40 1.63
C LEU A 95 -13.39 53.53 2.65
N ILE A 96 -12.85 54.66 2.23
CA ILE A 96 -12.73 55.85 3.08
C ILE A 96 -14.08 56.56 3.02
N GLU A 97 -14.93 56.31 4.01
CA GLU A 97 -16.15 57.10 4.19
C GLU A 97 -15.78 58.42 4.88
N GLY A 98 -15.50 59.43 4.05
CA GLY A 98 -15.31 60.81 4.48
C GLY A 98 -16.62 61.57 4.38
N ARG A 99 -17.41 61.53 5.45
CA ARG A 99 -18.52 62.43 5.70
C ARG A 99 -17.96 63.77 6.22
N GLN A 100 -18.71 64.86 5.93
CA GLN A 100 -18.57 66.27 6.39
C GLN A 100 -17.80 67.16 5.41
N THR A 101 -18.21 68.38 5.03
CA THR A 101 -19.22 69.34 5.56
C THR A 101 -19.30 70.51 4.56
N GLY A 102 -20.42 71.22 4.48
CA GLY A 102 -20.54 72.51 3.79
C GLY A 102 -21.92 72.77 3.26
#